data_AF-A0A9N7MW88-F1
#
_entry.id   AF-A0A9N7MW88-F1
#
_cell.length_a   1.000
_cell.length_b   1.000
_cell.length_c   1.000
_cell.angle_alpha   90.00
_cell.angle_beta   90.00
_cell.angle_gamma   90.00
#
_symmetry.space_group_name_H-M   'P 1'
#
loop_
_entity.id
_entity.type
_entity.pdbx_description
1 polymer ?
#
loop_
_entity_poly.entity_id
_entity_poly.type
_entity_poly.pdbx_seq_one_letter_code
_entity_poly.pdbx_strand_id
1 'polypeptide(L)'
;MIERETKGHRGQSLNVFRIHTNDSDRFGMTEFELETMLRGAIGRGVKDVDLYLHRKVNFPKALFECKTLDCLTLRDCTGILDKVDLSKLQKLSFNYVDYEDGYETDEALQKLLAGCPILQELIISGTIKGSMCCTFKTFTIYSATLKKLTMEF
;
A
#
# COMPACT_ATOMS: atom_id res chain seq x y z
N MET A 1 4.89 -12.51 16.20
CA MET A 1 5.27 -11.56 17.27
C MET A 1 4.67 -10.22 16.89
N ILE A 2 3.59 -9.81 17.53
CA ILE A 2 2.92 -8.53 17.22
C ILE A 2 3.68 -7.46 17.99
N GLU A 3 4.50 -6.65 17.31
CA GLU A 3 4.98 -5.41 17.90
C GLU A 3 3.80 -4.43 17.97
N ARG A 4 3.15 -4.39 19.13
CA ARG A 4 2.15 -3.38 19.47
C ARG A 4 2.84 -2.24 20.20
N GLU A 5 3.37 -1.27 19.47
CA GLU A 5 3.61 0.05 20.06
C GLU A 5 2.32 0.87 20.04
N THR A 6 1.46 0.66 21.03
CA THR A 6 0.33 1.55 21.30
C THR A 6 0.55 2.27 22.63
N LYS A 7 1.42 3.29 22.63
CA LYS A 7 1.41 4.29 23.71
C LYS A 7 0.23 5.24 23.49
N GLY A 8 -0.89 4.92 24.14
CA GLY A 8 -2.05 5.81 24.20
C GLY A 8 -1.88 6.84 25.32
N HIS A 9 -1.73 8.11 24.96
CA HIS A 9 -2.07 9.27 25.80
C HIS A 9 -2.77 10.30 24.89
N ARG A 10 -3.77 11.03 25.42
CA ARG A 10 -4.58 12.03 24.69
C ARG A 10 -3.73 12.87 23.72
N GLY A 11 -4.11 12.88 22.44
CA GLY A 11 -3.69 13.91 21.48
C GLY A 11 -2.33 13.77 20.81
N GLN A 12 -1.63 12.64 20.90
CA GLN A 12 -0.38 12.47 20.14
C GLN A 12 -0.67 12.12 18.67
N SER A 13 -0.13 12.93 17.75
CA SER A 13 -0.12 12.64 16.31
C SER A 13 0.50 11.28 16.08
N LEU A 14 -0.24 10.36 15.46
CA LEU A 14 0.31 9.06 15.10
C LEU A 14 1.10 9.24 13.81
N ASN A 15 2.40 9.47 13.88
CA ASN A 15 3.18 9.70 12.64
C ASN A 15 3.29 8.45 11.76
N VAL A 16 3.31 7.27 12.37
CA VAL A 16 3.59 5.99 11.71
C VAL A 16 2.57 4.93 12.12
N PHE A 17 2.09 4.15 11.16
CA PHE A 17 1.19 3.02 11.37
C PHE A 17 1.67 1.80 10.59
N ARG A 18 1.94 0.70 11.28
CA ARG A 18 2.42 -0.54 10.65
C ARG A 18 1.56 -1.73 11.05
N ILE A 19 1.21 -2.55 10.07
CA ILE A 19 0.58 -3.86 10.29
C ILE A 19 1.31 -4.87 9.43
N HIS A 20 2.01 -5.81 10.06
CA HIS A 20 2.58 -6.98 9.41
C HIS A 20 1.94 -8.23 10.01
N THR A 21 1.32 -9.04 9.16
CA THR A 21 0.76 -10.35 9.54
C THR A 21 1.73 -11.45 9.12
N ASN A 22 1.50 -12.70 9.55
CA ASN A 22 2.26 -13.86 9.07
C ASN A 22 1.31 -14.95 8.54
N ASP A 23 1.83 -15.88 7.73
CA ASP A 23 1.05 -16.99 7.15
C ASP A 23 0.41 -17.93 8.20
N SER A 24 0.87 -17.90 9.45
CA SER A 24 0.37 -18.77 10.51
C SER A 24 -0.82 -18.19 11.30
N ASP A 25 -1.23 -16.95 11.05
CA ASP A 25 -2.41 -16.33 11.67
C ASP A 25 -3.71 -16.89 11.07
N ARG A 26 -4.06 -18.12 11.46
CA ARG A 26 -5.32 -18.80 11.09
C ARG A 26 -6.59 -18.11 11.63
N PHE A 27 -6.42 -17.13 12.52
CA PHE A 27 -7.45 -16.22 13.03
C PHE A 27 -7.11 -14.76 12.68
N GLY A 28 -6.72 -14.55 11.42
CA GLY A 28 -6.22 -13.27 10.93
C GLY A 28 -7.19 -12.11 11.13
N MET A 29 -6.61 -10.91 11.26
CA MET A 29 -7.32 -9.63 11.29
C MET A 29 -8.35 -9.55 10.17
N THR A 30 -9.60 -9.27 10.50
CA THR A 30 -10.71 -9.08 9.55
C THR A 30 -10.55 -7.77 8.76
N GLU A 31 -11.22 -7.64 7.62
CA GLU A 31 -11.23 -6.38 6.85
C GLU A 31 -11.84 -5.22 7.67
N PHE A 32 -12.85 -5.52 8.49
CA PHE A 32 -13.48 -4.55 9.38
C PHE A 32 -12.51 -4.04 10.46
N GLU A 33 -11.70 -4.92 11.04
CA GLU A 33 -10.66 -4.52 12.01
C GLU A 33 -9.59 -3.67 11.34
N LEU A 34 -9.13 -4.07 10.15
CA LEU A 34 -8.18 -3.30 9.36
C LEU A 34 -8.72 -1.91 9.05
N GLU A 35 -9.98 -1.81 8.59
CA GLU A 35 -10.64 -0.53 8.32
C GLU A 35 -10.73 0.34 9.57
N THR A 36 -11.15 -0.25 10.70
CA THR A 36 -11.28 0.46 11.98
C THR A 36 -9.93 1.03 12.42
N MET A 37 -8.86 0.24 12.35
CA MET A 37 -7.53 0.68 12.74
C MET A 37 -6.99 1.76 11.80
N LEU A 38 -7.16 1.59 10.48
CA LEU A 38 -6.73 2.59 9.50
C LEU A 38 -7.48 3.90 9.65
N ARG A 39 -8.80 3.88 9.85
CA ARG A 39 -9.58 5.09 10.14
C ARG A 39 -9.09 5.79 11.40
N GLY A 40 -8.77 5.02 12.45
CA GLY A 40 -8.19 5.55 13.69
C GLY A 40 -6.83 6.22 13.46
N ALA A 41 -5.95 5.62 12.66
CA ALA A 41 -4.66 6.17 12.30
C ALA A 41 -4.78 7.45 11.46
N ILE A 42 -5.62 7.42 10.43
CA ILE A 42 -5.92 8.55 9.55
C ILE A 42 -6.52 9.72 10.35
N GLY A 43 -7.47 9.45 11.25
CA GLY A 43 -8.05 10.46 12.13
C GLY A 43 -7.04 11.11 13.09
N ARG A 44 -5.86 10.50 13.27
CA ARG A 44 -4.74 11.02 14.07
C ARG A 44 -3.63 11.65 13.21
N GLY A 45 -3.86 11.81 11.91
CA GLY A 45 -2.96 12.49 10.99
C GLY A 45 -1.72 11.67 10.62
N VAL A 46 -1.89 10.37 10.36
CA VAL A 46 -0.78 9.48 9.96
C VAL A 46 -0.07 9.94 8.70
N LYS A 47 1.26 9.83 8.73
CA LYS A 47 2.15 10.24 7.64
C LYS A 47 2.82 9.06 6.94
N ASP A 48 3.11 8.01 7.70
CA ASP A 48 3.75 6.80 7.18
C ASP A 48 2.87 5.58 7.48
N VAL A 49 2.46 4.88 6.45
CA VAL A 49 1.66 3.65 6.55
C VAL A 49 2.42 2.51 5.87
N ASP A 50 2.65 1.42 6.59
CA ASP A 50 3.31 0.21 6.08
C ASP A 50 2.43 -1.02 6.37
N LEU A 51 1.86 -1.59 5.32
CA LEU A 51 0.91 -2.69 5.41
C LEU A 51 1.47 -3.91 4.67
N TYR A 52 1.63 -4.99 5.42
CA TYR A 52 1.99 -6.30 4.90
C TYR A 52 1.00 -7.36 5.38
N LEU A 53 0.10 -7.74 4.48
CA LEU A 53 -0.94 -8.71 4.75
C LEU A 53 -0.66 -9.94 3.90
N HIS A 54 -0.36 -11.08 4.54
CA HIS A 54 -0.12 -12.36 3.86
C HIS A 54 -1.38 -12.98 3.23
N ARG A 55 -2.28 -12.16 2.71
CA ARG A 55 -3.54 -12.55 2.10
C ARG A 55 -4.07 -11.44 1.20
N LYS A 56 -4.90 -11.82 0.23
CA LYS A 56 -5.66 -10.88 -0.59
C LYS A 56 -6.62 -10.08 0.29
N VAL A 57 -6.43 -8.76 0.38
CA VAL A 57 -7.31 -7.84 1.12
C VAL A 57 -7.59 -6.60 0.30
N ASN A 58 -8.84 -6.14 0.32
CA ASN A 58 -9.19 -4.82 -0.20
C ASN A 58 -8.83 -3.76 0.85
N PHE A 59 -7.92 -2.85 0.51
CA PHE A 59 -7.63 -1.74 1.41
C PHE A 59 -8.78 -0.73 1.43
N PRO A 60 -9.10 -0.16 2.60
CA PRO A 60 -10.22 0.75 2.73
C PRO A 60 -9.97 2.04 1.93
N LYS A 61 -11.02 2.55 1.30
CA LYS A 61 -11.00 3.81 0.53
C LYS A 61 -10.37 4.99 1.26
N ALA A 62 -10.59 5.05 2.58
CA ALA A 62 -10.03 6.10 3.42
C ALA A 62 -8.49 6.19 3.33
N LEU A 63 -7.80 5.07 3.11
CA LEU A 63 -6.34 5.06 2.94
C LEU A 63 -5.93 5.85 1.71
N PHE A 64 -6.59 5.63 0.57
CA PHE A 64 -6.31 6.26 -0.72
C PHE A 64 -6.83 7.70 -0.84
N GLU A 65 -7.54 8.21 0.16
CA GLU A 65 -8.01 9.60 0.24
C GLU A 65 -7.29 10.39 1.35
N CYS A 66 -6.32 9.78 2.04
CA CYS A 66 -5.65 10.36 3.19
C CYS A 66 -4.70 11.50 2.79
N LYS A 67 -4.98 12.71 3.27
CA LYS A 67 -4.25 13.95 2.95
C LYS A 67 -3.03 14.22 3.81
N THR A 68 -2.73 13.33 4.75
CA THR A 68 -1.58 13.47 5.66
C THR A 68 -0.46 12.51 5.32
N LEU A 69 -0.70 11.53 4.44
CA LEU A 69 0.28 10.54 4.04
C LEU A 69 1.41 11.15 3.22
N ASP A 70 2.63 10.97 3.72
CA ASP A 70 3.90 11.27 3.06
C ASP A 70 4.52 10.00 2.45
N CYS A 71 4.36 8.85 3.14
CA CYS A 71 4.91 7.56 2.78
C CYS A 71 3.87 6.45 2.88
N LEU A 72 3.78 5.60 1.85
CA LEU A 72 2.88 4.46 1.80
C LEU A 72 3.64 3.23 1.29
N THR A 73 3.65 2.18 2.08
CA THR A 73 4.15 0.85 1.71
C THR A 73 2.99 -0.14 1.71
N LEU A 74 2.72 -0.73 0.56
CA LEU A 74 1.70 -1.75 0.36
C LEU A 74 2.37 -3.03 -0.12
N ARG A 75 2.17 -4.11 0.61
CA ARG A 75 2.64 -5.45 0.23
C ARG A 75 1.49 -6.43 0.15
N ASP A 76 1.52 -7.30 -0.86
CA ASP A 76 0.47 -8.29 -1.15
C ASP A 76 -0.92 -7.63 -1.35
N CYS A 77 -0.93 -6.44 -1.97
CA CYS A 77 -2.13 -5.64 -2.18
C CYS A 77 -2.89 -6.06 -3.45
N THR A 78 -4.22 -6.18 -3.35
CA THR A 78 -5.08 -6.31 -4.52
C THR A 78 -6.24 -5.33 -4.45
N GLY A 79 -6.69 -4.82 -5.60
CA GLY A 79 -7.83 -3.91 -5.67
C GLY A 79 -7.42 -2.47 -5.39
N ILE A 80 -6.81 -1.82 -6.38
CA ILE A 80 -6.69 -0.35 -6.38
C ILE A 80 -8.05 0.21 -6.80
N LEU A 81 -8.57 1.16 -6.03
CA LEU A 81 -9.89 1.74 -6.24
C LEU A 81 -9.89 2.76 -7.38
N ASP A 82 -11.07 2.99 -7.96
CA ASP A 82 -11.30 3.94 -9.05
C ASP A 82 -11.02 5.41 -8.71
N LYS A 83 -10.92 5.75 -7.43
CA LYS A 83 -10.62 7.11 -6.98
C LYS A 83 -9.49 7.09 -5.96
N VAL A 84 -8.36 7.64 -6.36
CA VAL A 84 -7.17 7.85 -5.52
C VAL A 84 -6.89 9.35 -5.46
N ASP A 85 -6.69 9.87 -4.25
CA ASP A 85 -6.24 11.23 -4.04
C ASP A 85 -5.33 11.27 -2.80
N LEU A 86 -4.05 11.07 -3.09
CA LEU A 86 -2.91 11.04 -2.17
C LEU A 86 -2.02 12.24 -2.46
N SER A 87 -2.62 13.44 -2.46
CA SER A 87 -1.99 14.68 -2.90
C SER A 87 -0.72 15.12 -2.16
N LYS A 88 -0.42 14.52 -1.00
CA LYS A 88 0.81 14.76 -0.24
C LYS A 88 1.82 13.62 -0.30
N LEU A 89 1.48 12.51 -0.95
CA LEU A 89 2.34 11.33 -0.96
C LEU A 89 3.60 11.60 -1.77
N GLN A 90 4.75 11.45 -1.13
CA GLN A 90 6.06 11.64 -1.74
C GLN A 90 6.76 10.31 -2.02
N LYS A 91 6.44 9.28 -1.23
CA LYS A 91 7.01 7.95 -1.37
C LYS A 91 5.94 6.88 -1.43
N LEU A 92 6.00 6.07 -2.48
CA LEU A 92 5.16 4.89 -2.67
C LEU A 92 6.06 3.68 -2.84
N SER A 93 5.89 2.69 -1.97
CA SER A 93 6.43 1.35 -2.14
C SER A 93 5.28 0.39 -2.35
N PHE A 94 5.33 -0.35 -3.46
CA PHE A 94 4.31 -1.28 -3.85
C PHE A 94 4.97 -2.62 -4.18
N ASN A 95 4.59 -3.67 -3.45
CA ASN A 95 4.96 -5.04 -3.79
C ASN A 95 3.82 -5.68 -4.60
N TYR A 96 4.16 -5.99 -5.85
CA TYR A 96 3.35 -6.66 -6.83
C TYR A 96 3.40 -8.17 -6.63
N VAL A 97 2.25 -8.80 -6.44
CA VAL A 97 2.12 -10.25 -6.49
C VAL A 97 1.19 -10.61 -7.64
N ASP A 98 1.74 -11.30 -8.65
CA ASP A 98 0.93 -11.93 -9.69
C ASP A 98 0.22 -13.13 -9.07
N TYR A 99 -1.09 -13.01 -8.89
CA TYR A 99 -1.95 -14.16 -8.65
C TYR A 99 -2.46 -14.63 -10.01
N GLU A 100 -2.52 -15.95 -10.24
CA GLU A 100 -2.81 -16.62 -11.52
C GLU A 100 -4.06 -16.09 -12.28
N ASP A 101 -4.94 -15.34 -11.61
CA ASP A 101 -6.18 -14.78 -12.14
C ASP A 101 -6.02 -13.53 -13.03
N GLY A 102 -4.80 -13.20 -13.49
CA GLY A 102 -4.61 -12.32 -14.65
C GLY A 102 -5.17 -10.90 -14.53
N TYR A 103 -4.93 -10.21 -13.40
CA TYR A 103 -5.50 -8.87 -13.20
C TYR A 103 -4.73 -7.70 -13.83
N GLU A 104 -5.54 -6.68 -14.14
CA GLU A 104 -5.34 -5.34 -14.71
C GLU A 104 -4.41 -4.43 -13.90
N THR A 105 -3.18 -4.86 -13.68
CA THR A 105 -2.27 -4.19 -12.76
C THR A 105 -1.73 -2.86 -13.28
N ASP A 106 -1.70 -2.70 -14.60
CA ASP A 106 -1.14 -1.50 -15.24
C ASP A 106 -2.09 -0.31 -15.06
N GLU A 107 -3.38 -0.48 -15.36
CA GLU A 107 -4.39 0.57 -15.20
C GLU A 107 -4.58 0.95 -13.74
N ALA A 108 -4.60 -0.04 -12.85
CA ALA A 108 -4.67 0.13 -11.42
C ALA A 108 -3.48 0.97 -10.90
N LEU A 109 -2.25 0.63 -11.32
CA LEU A 109 -1.06 1.40 -10.98
C LEU A 109 -1.09 2.80 -11.56
N GLN A 110 -1.53 2.99 -12.82
CA GLN A 110 -1.69 4.33 -13.39
C GLN A 110 -2.70 5.18 -12.61
N LYS A 111 -3.84 4.61 -12.23
CA LYS A 111 -4.86 5.30 -11.41
C LYS A 111 -4.27 5.72 -10.06
N LEU A 112 -3.47 4.85 -9.42
CA LEU A 112 -2.77 5.16 -8.17
C LEU A 112 -1.77 6.31 -8.35
N LEU A 113 -0.94 6.24 -9.38
CA LEU A 113 0.07 7.27 -9.67
C LEU A 113 -0.57 8.62 -10.04
N ALA A 114 -1.67 8.62 -10.80
CA ALA A 114 -2.43 9.82 -11.13
C ALA A 114 -2.99 10.53 -9.88
N GLY A 115 -3.28 9.78 -8.82
CA GLY A 115 -3.68 10.31 -7.52
C GLY A 115 -2.52 10.86 -6.66
N CYS A 116 -1.26 10.72 -7.10
CA CYS A 116 -0.06 11.10 -6.35
C CYS A 116 0.76 12.19 -7.09
N PRO A 117 0.23 13.43 -7.24
CA PRO A 117 0.81 14.46 -8.11
C PRO A 117 2.24 14.89 -7.73
N ILE A 118 2.65 14.74 -6.47
CA ILE A 118 3.97 15.16 -5.98
C ILE A 118 4.92 13.99 -5.68
N LEU A 119 4.60 12.79 -6.16
CA LEU A 119 5.37 11.58 -5.88
C LEU A 119 6.83 11.72 -6.35
N GLN A 120 7.77 11.55 -5.43
CA GLN A 120 9.21 11.70 -5.69
C GLN A 120 9.92 10.35 -5.75
N GLU A 121 9.46 9.37 -4.98
CA GLU A 121 10.05 8.03 -4.92
C GLU A 121 9.00 6.95 -5.17
N LEU A 122 9.28 6.08 -6.13
CA LEU A 122 8.49 4.90 -6.45
C LEU A 122 9.36 3.66 -6.37
N ILE A 123 8.98 2.73 -5.51
CA ILE A 123 9.62 1.42 -5.35
C ILE A 123 8.60 0.38 -5.77
N ILE A 124 8.92 -0.36 -6.83
CA ILE A 124 8.13 -1.51 -7.28
C ILE A 124 8.98 -2.73 -6.98
N SER A 125 8.43 -3.64 -6.19
CA SER A 125 9.01 -4.97 -5.99
C SER A 125 8.01 -6.02 -6.43
N GLY A 126 8.42 -7.22 -6.80
CA GLY A 126 7.45 -8.28 -7.05
C GLY A 126 8.02 -9.68 -7.00
N THR A 127 7.13 -10.67 -6.88
CA THR A 127 7.51 -12.08 -6.94
C THR A 127 6.46 -12.82 -7.76
N ILE A 128 6.90 -13.56 -8.77
CA ILE A 128 6.03 -14.41 -9.59
C ILE A 128 5.77 -15.69 -8.78
N LYS A 129 4.60 -15.80 -8.14
CA LYS A 129 4.16 -17.04 -7.49
C LYS A 129 3.34 -17.86 -8.49
N GLY A 130 3.81 -19.05 -8.87
CA GLY A 130 2.98 -20.07 -9.55
C GLY A 130 3.26 -20.36 -11.03
N SER A 131 4.11 -19.62 -11.74
CA SER A 131 4.34 -19.87 -13.18
C SER A 131 5.75 -20.40 -13.49
N MET A 132 5.83 -21.52 -14.23
CA MET A 132 7.04 -21.96 -14.95
C MET A 132 7.37 -21.09 -16.17
N CYS A 133 6.49 -20.15 -16.52
CA CYS A 133 6.65 -19.22 -17.64
C CYS A 133 6.89 -17.81 -17.08
N CYS A 134 8.10 -17.29 -17.29
CA CYS A 134 8.48 -15.93 -16.99
C CYS A 134 7.79 -14.98 -17.97
N THR A 135 6.53 -14.62 -17.72
CA THR A 135 5.89 -13.53 -18.46
C THR A 135 6.49 -12.22 -17.99
N PHE A 136 7.31 -11.59 -18.85
CA PHE A 136 7.78 -10.23 -18.62
C PHE A 136 6.58 -9.28 -18.74
N LYS A 137 6.13 -8.72 -17.62
CA LYS A 137 5.16 -7.62 -17.62
C LYS A 137 5.91 -6.30 -17.74
N THR A 138 5.52 -5.50 -18.71
CA THR A 138 6.08 -4.17 -18.94
C THR A 138 5.16 -3.14 -18.31
N PHE A 139 5.68 -2.31 -17.41
CA PHE A 139 4.94 -1.20 -16.82
C PHE A 139 5.52 0.11 -17.32
N THR A 140 4.68 0.96 -17.92
CA THR A 140 5.08 2.32 -18.33
C THR A 140 4.67 3.32 -17.27
N ILE A 141 5.62 4.05 -16.69
CA ILE A 141 5.34 5.05 -15.65
C ILE A 141 5.44 6.45 -16.25
N TYR A 142 4.34 7.21 -16.18
CA TYR A 142 4.33 8.62 -16.54
C TYR A 142 4.33 9.48 -15.27
N SER A 143 5.42 10.16 -14.98
CA SER A 143 5.48 11.12 -13.88
C SER A 143 6.47 12.25 -14.19
N ALA A 144 6.03 13.48 -13.96
CA ALA A 144 6.87 14.67 -14.06
C ALA A 144 7.60 15.00 -12.74
N THR A 145 7.18 14.39 -11.63
CA THR A 145 7.67 14.69 -10.28
C THR A 145 8.57 13.61 -9.69
N LEU A 146 8.60 12.43 -10.32
CA LEU A 146 9.39 11.29 -9.88
C LEU A 146 10.88 11.59 -10.02
N LYS A 147 11.60 11.51 -8.90
CA LYS A 147 13.06 11.69 -8.83
C LYS A 147 13.80 10.36 -8.74
N LYS A 148 13.16 9.33 -8.18
CA LYS A 148 13.75 8.02 -7.98
C LYS A 148 12.74 6.93 -8.32
N LEU A 149 13.17 6.03 -9.21
CA LEU A 149 12.51 4.77 -9.49
C LEU A 149 13.42 3.63 -9.03
N THR A 150 12.86 2.66 -8.31
CA THR A 150 13.57 1.44 -7.92
C THR A 150 12.71 0.24 -8.27
N MET A 151 13.30 -0.72 -8.97
CA MET A 151 12.64 -1.96 -9.37
C MET A 151 13.43 -3.14 -8.78
N GLU A 152 12.75 -3.97 -8.01
CA GLU A 152 13.33 -5.14 -7.33
C GLU A 152 12.53 -6.39 -7.76
N PHE A 153 13.20 -7.36 -8.39
CA PHE A 153 12.59 -8.59 -8.91
C PHE A 153 13.31 -9.82 -8.37
#